data_AF-A0A9R0RIK6-F1
#
_entry.id   AF-A0A9R0RIK6-F1
#
_cell.length_a   1.000
_cell.length_b   1.000
_cell.length_c   1.000
_cell.angle_alpha   90.00
_cell.angle_beta   90.00
_cell.angle_gamma   90.00
#
_symmetry.space_group_name_H-M   'P 1'
#
loop_
_entity.id
_entity.type
_entity.pdbx_description
1 polymer ?
#
loop_
_entity_poly.entity_id
_entity_poly.type
_entity_poly.pdbx_seq_one_letter_code
_entity_poly.pdbx_strand_id
1 'polypeptide(L)'
;MAYLQGEGRLLRAEHDHLCEAFLIMASSSGIQQQQEVLAWLLEPLNKTWTQVEWQTAYLSDPSGLTDMFADTQFMWSIYHTVTFFEKALKRSGTKRSTTAPQAAITTTTATGYLHPMSSHLSWILPPLLRLLRCIHALWAEPFAQSLTGEIKAAKSMTISEQASLLGETSKPTKGQVAPADGLLDVQREGESKENNIRNWLRGVRDSGYNLIGLAATLGEAFFRCIDGSSVILALMENVQVMEFRHLRQLMHLAVVPLVKYCPAELWQIWTANLLQPIFVHCQQALDYSWSSLLREGRAKVPDSFGNISGSELKVEVMEEKLLRDLTREVCSVLWVLALPGLNSGLPSLEQLGPVNRIDSSLKSLESFASSSLILCLMLALPFLL
;
A
#
# COMPACT_ATOMS: atom_id res chain seq x y z
N MET A 1 -4.88 27.34 -12.96
CA MET A 1 -5.68 26.31 -12.25
C MET A 1 -5.88 26.65 -10.79
N ALA A 2 -4.81 26.84 -10.00
CA ALA A 2 -4.93 27.25 -8.59
C ALA A 2 -5.80 28.51 -8.37
N TYR A 3 -5.67 29.51 -9.24
CA TYR A 3 -6.52 30.71 -9.21
C TYR A 3 -8.02 30.39 -9.42
N LEU A 4 -8.35 29.59 -10.45
CA LEU A 4 -9.75 29.21 -10.75
C LEU A 4 -10.35 28.35 -9.64
N GLN A 5 -9.54 27.49 -9.01
CA GLN A 5 -9.96 26.72 -7.84
C GLN A 5 -10.17 27.63 -6.62
N GLY A 6 -9.27 28.59 -6.38
CA GLY A 6 -9.37 29.55 -5.28
C GLY A 6 -10.56 30.50 -5.39
N GLU A 7 -11.02 30.80 -6.61
CA GLU A 7 -12.26 31.55 -6.87
C GLU A 7 -13.53 30.67 -6.83
N GLY A 8 -13.42 29.36 -6.55
CA GLY A 8 -14.55 28.44 -6.55
C GLY A 8 -15.15 28.16 -7.94
N ARG A 9 -14.43 28.50 -9.02
CA ARG A 9 -14.88 28.36 -10.41
C ARG A 9 -14.55 27.02 -11.05
N LEU A 10 -13.88 26.15 -10.29
CA LEU A 10 -13.49 24.81 -10.71
C LEU A 10 -13.74 23.85 -9.54
N LEU A 11 -14.62 22.87 -9.75
CA LEU A 11 -14.87 21.83 -8.75
C LEU A 11 -13.58 21.02 -8.52
N ARG A 12 -13.41 20.49 -7.31
CA ARG A 12 -12.19 19.73 -6.99
C ARG A 12 -12.02 18.50 -7.87
N ALA A 13 -13.12 17.81 -8.20
CA ALA A 13 -13.10 16.71 -9.15
C ALA A 13 -12.62 17.16 -10.54
N GLU A 14 -13.10 18.30 -11.06
CA GLU A 14 -12.67 18.84 -12.36
C GLU A 14 -11.19 19.22 -12.35
N HIS A 15 -10.72 19.82 -11.25
CA HIS A 15 -9.32 20.11 -11.03
C HIS A 15 -8.45 18.84 -11.12
N ASP A 16 -8.85 17.77 -10.44
CA ASP A 16 -8.09 16.52 -10.42
C ASP A 16 -8.05 15.85 -11.81
N HIS A 17 -9.15 15.88 -12.57
CA HIS A 17 -9.19 15.39 -13.96
C HIS A 17 -8.31 16.21 -14.90
N LEU A 18 -8.33 17.54 -14.76
CA LEU A 18 -7.46 18.41 -15.55
C LEU A 18 -5.99 18.16 -15.23
N CYS A 19 -5.63 18.03 -13.96
CA CYS A 19 -4.25 17.74 -13.58
C CYS A 19 -3.80 16.37 -14.10
N GLU A 20 -4.66 15.34 -14.07
CA GLU A 20 -4.36 14.05 -14.69
C GLU A 20 -4.17 14.16 -16.22
N ALA A 21 -5.01 14.95 -16.90
CA ALA A 21 -4.82 15.21 -18.33
C ALA A 21 -3.47 15.89 -18.62
N PHE A 22 -3.05 16.86 -17.80
CA PHE A 22 -1.73 17.49 -17.93
C PHE A 22 -0.59 16.49 -17.71
N LEU A 23 -0.69 15.59 -16.73
CA LEU A 23 0.30 14.53 -16.52
C LEU A 23 0.43 13.62 -17.75
N ILE A 24 -0.70 13.25 -18.36
CA ILE A 24 -0.72 12.40 -19.56
C ILE A 24 -0.08 13.14 -20.75
N MET A 25 -0.47 14.39 -21.00
CA MET A 25 0.12 15.19 -22.09
C MET A 25 1.64 15.40 -21.89
N ALA A 26 2.05 15.66 -20.65
CA ALA A 26 3.45 15.81 -20.29
C ALA A 26 4.24 14.50 -20.48
N SER A 27 3.64 13.33 -20.23
CA SER A 27 4.27 12.02 -20.45
C SER A 27 4.56 11.71 -21.93
N SER A 28 3.81 12.31 -22.85
CA SER A 28 4.08 12.23 -24.29
C SER A 28 5.09 13.28 -24.80
N SER A 29 5.52 14.19 -23.93
CA SER A 29 6.49 15.24 -24.24
C SER A 29 7.91 14.80 -23.90
N GLY A 30 8.91 15.65 -24.18
CA GLY A 30 10.29 15.41 -23.74
C GLY A 30 10.41 15.44 -22.21
N ILE A 31 11.46 14.79 -21.69
CA ILE A 31 11.72 14.66 -20.24
C ILE A 31 11.74 16.02 -19.54
N GLN A 32 12.31 17.04 -20.19
CA GLN A 32 12.38 18.40 -19.65
C GLN A 32 10.99 19.02 -19.47
N GLN A 33 10.13 18.95 -20.50
CA GLN A 33 8.75 19.45 -20.39
C GLN A 33 7.96 18.68 -19.33
N GLN A 34 8.20 17.37 -19.20
CA GLN A 34 7.58 16.57 -18.16
C GLN A 34 7.96 17.04 -16.76
N GLN A 35 9.25 17.31 -16.53
CA GLN A 35 9.75 17.86 -15.26
C GLN A 35 9.19 19.25 -14.97
N GLU A 36 9.12 20.13 -15.96
CA GLU A 36 8.57 21.49 -15.81
C GLU A 36 7.08 21.46 -15.45
N VAL A 37 6.28 20.64 -16.15
CA VAL A 37 4.85 20.49 -15.85
C VAL A 37 4.63 19.89 -14.45
N LEU A 38 5.42 18.87 -14.08
CA LEU A 38 5.34 18.28 -12.73
C LEU A 38 5.70 19.27 -11.64
N ALA A 39 6.80 20.02 -11.82
CA ALA A 39 7.20 21.05 -10.87
C ALA A 39 6.09 22.09 -10.69
N TRP A 40 5.48 22.55 -11.79
CA TRP A 40 4.37 23.49 -11.76
C TRP A 40 3.12 22.95 -11.07
N LEU A 41 2.75 21.69 -11.31
CA LEU A 41 1.59 21.06 -10.66
C LEU A 41 1.83 20.79 -9.16
N LEU A 42 3.05 20.40 -8.79
CA LEU A 42 3.40 20.00 -7.43
C LEU A 42 3.78 21.18 -6.53
N GLU A 43 4.21 22.32 -7.06
CA GLU A 43 4.66 23.46 -6.23
C GLU A 43 3.61 23.92 -5.20
N PRO A 44 2.33 24.12 -5.54
CA PRO A 44 1.32 24.51 -4.56
C PRO A 44 1.09 23.43 -3.50
N LEU A 45 1.12 22.16 -3.92
CA LEU A 45 0.94 21.01 -3.02
C LEU A 45 2.13 20.83 -2.09
N ASN A 46 3.35 21.08 -2.56
CA ASN A 46 4.54 21.04 -1.71
C ASN A 46 4.39 22.06 -0.58
N LYS A 47 4.05 23.32 -0.91
CA LYS A 47 3.90 24.40 0.07
C LYS A 47 2.88 24.07 1.16
N THR A 48 1.76 23.43 0.83
CA THR A 48 0.73 23.05 1.82
C THR A 48 1.07 21.74 2.52
N TRP A 49 1.56 20.73 1.80
CA TRP A 49 1.87 19.41 2.35
C TRP A 49 3.00 19.45 3.36
N THR A 50 4.02 20.28 3.14
CA THR A 50 5.18 20.36 4.04
C THR A 50 4.99 21.35 5.19
N GLN A 51 3.84 22.03 5.29
CA GLN A 51 3.54 22.92 6.42
C GLN A 51 3.54 22.15 7.73
N VAL A 52 4.25 22.68 8.73
CA VAL A 52 4.43 22.02 10.04
C VAL A 52 3.17 22.20 10.88
N GLU A 53 2.40 23.25 10.65
CA GLU A 53 1.23 23.64 11.46
C GLU A 53 0.17 22.55 11.43
N TRP A 54 -0.28 22.12 10.25
CA TRP A 54 -1.30 21.08 10.14
C TRP A 54 -0.76 19.70 10.50
N GLN A 55 0.51 19.40 10.18
CA GLN A 55 1.13 18.14 10.57
C GLN A 55 1.21 18.02 12.09
N THR A 56 1.54 19.11 12.77
CA THR A 56 1.62 19.12 14.23
C THR A 56 0.22 19.06 14.83
N ALA A 57 -0.75 19.78 14.26
CA ALA A 57 -2.12 19.78 14.75
C ALA A 57 -2.81 18.41 14.62
N TYR A 58 -2.60 17.70 13.51
CA TYR A 58 -3.37 16.50 13.18
C TYR A 58 -2.58 15.18 13.20
N LEU A 59 -1.26 15.22 13.06
CA LEU A 59 -0.40 14.02 12.91
C LEU A 59 0.62 13.81 14.05
N SER A 60 0.66 14.68 15.06
CA SER A 60 1.53 14.47 16.24
C SER A 60 1.07 13.30 17.09
N ASP A 61 -0.24 13.06 17.13
CA ASP A 61 -0.88 11.98 17.87
C ASP A 61 -2.09 11.45 17.08
N PRO A 62 -2.42 10.14 17.13
CA PRO A 62 -3.59 9.58 16.46
C PRO A 62 -4.92 10.27 16.82
N SER A 63 -5.05 10.87 18.00
CA SER A 63 -6.25 11.63 18.40
C SER A 63 -6.51 12.82 17.50
N GLY A 64 -5.46 13.43 16.92
CA GLY A 64 -5.56 14.58 16.02
C GLY A 64 -6.36 14.29 14.75
N LEU A 65 -6.47 13.02 14.34
CA LEU A 65 -7.34 12.65 13.23
C LEU A 65 -8.82 12.93 13.54
N THR A 66 -9.23 12.88 14.81
CA THR A 66 -10.60 13.22 15.22
C THR A 66 -10.93 14.68 14.92
N ASP A 67 -9.98 15.58 15.20
CA ASP A 67 -10.13 17.01 14.90
C ASP A 67 -10.11 17.25 13.38
N MET A 68 -9.27 16.53 12.64
CA MET A 68 -9.27 16.59 11.18
C MET A 68 -10.61 16.14 10.57
N PHE A 69 -11.24 15.10 11.11
CA PHE A 69 -12.56 14.65 10.64
C PHE A 69 -13.69 15.63 10.94
N ALA A 70 -13.49 16.59 11.84
CA ALA A 70 -14.43 17.69 12.04
C ALA A 70 -14.35 18.73 10.91
N ASP A 71 -13.17 18.93 10.32
CA ASP A 71 -12.96 19.76 9.14
C ASP A 71 -13.05 18.94 7.85
N THR A 72 -14.28 18.75 7.36
CA THR A 72 -14.54 17.94 6.16
C THR A 72 -13.80 18.46 4.92
N GLN A 73 -13.68 19.78 4.77
CA GLN A 73 -12.99 20.37 3.61
C GLN A 73 -11.49 20.07 3.66
N PHE A 74 -10.87 20.26 4.83
CA PHE A 74 -9.45 19.95 5.03
C PHE A 74 -9.18 18.45 4.89
N MET A 75 -10.01 17.60 5.51
CA MET A 75 -9.94 16.14 5.38
C MET A 75 -9.89 15.70 3.90
N TRP A 76 -10.84 16.15 3.08
CA TRP A 76 -10.84 15.81 1.66
C TRP A 76 -9.66 16.41 0.90
N SER A 77 -9.20 17.60 1.26
CA SER A 77 -8.00 18.20 0.65
C SER A 77 -6.76 17.30 0.80
N ILE A 78 -6.61 16.63 1.95
CA ILE A 78 -5.54 15.65 2.19
C ILE A 78 -5.69 14.44 1.28
N TYR A 79 -6.91 13.88 1.17
CA TYR A 79 -7.19 12.75 0.28
C TYR A 79 -6.85 13.08 -1.18
N HIS A 80 -7.28 14.23 -1.68
CA HIS A 80 -6.97 14.67 -3.04
C HIS A 80 -5.47 14.87 -3.26
N THR A 81 -4.75 15.32 -2.23
CA THR A 81 -3.30 15.51 -2.33
C THR A 81 -2.56 14.16 -2.42
N VAL A 82 -2.92 13.19 -1.58
CA VAL A 82 -2.32 11.84 -1.60
C VAL A 82 -2.63 11.11 -2.91
N THR A 83 -3.88 11.12 -3.36
CA THR A 83 -4.28 10.49 -4.63
C THR A 83 -3.62 11.17 -5.84
N PHE A 84 -3.41 12.50 -5.78
CA PHE A 84 -2.67 13.20 -6.82
C PHE A 84 -1.20 12.76 -6.88
N PHE A 85 -0.52 12.61 -5.75
CA PHE A 85 0.85 12.09 -5.74
C PHE A 85 0.95 10.68 -6.33
N GLU A 86 0.01 9.79 -6.00
CA GLU A 86 -0.09 8.47 -6.59
C GLU A 86 -0.25 8.54 -8.11
N LYS A 87 -1.21 9.34 -8.60
CA LYS A 87 -1.44 9.53 -10.04
C LYS A 87 -0.22 10.14 -10.73
N ALA A 88 0.40 11.15 -10.13
CA ALA A 88 1.62 11.78 -10.64
C ALA A 88 2.73 10.74 -10.78
N LEU A 89 2.92 9.86 -9.79
CA LEU A 89 3.91 8.79 -9.88
C LEU A 89 3.56 7.73 -10.94
N LYS A 90 2.30 7.30 -11.01
CA LYS A 90 1.81 6.29 -11.96
C LYS A 90 1.86 6.73 -13.42
N ARG A 91 1.59 8.02 -13.68
CA ARG A 91 1.49 8.59 -15.03
C ARG A 91 2.78 9.26 -15.51
N SER A 92 3.72 9.52 -14.60
CA SER A 92 5.02 10.07 -14.97
C SER A 92 5.99 8.97 -15.40
N GLY A 93 7.05 9.37 -16.09
CA GLY A 93 8.08 8.46 -16.60
C GLY A 93 7.88 8.05 -18.07
N THR A 94 8.94 7.47 -18.64
CA THR A 94 8.98 7.00 -20.01
C THR A 94 8.37 5.61 -20.10
N LYS A 95 7.38 5.41 -20.99
CA LYS A 95 6.95 4.06 -21.37
C LYS A 95 8.15 3.35 -21.99
N ARG A 96 8.70 2.34 -21.30
CA ARG A 96 9.63 1.39 -21.93
C ARG A 96 8.91 0.78 -23.13
N SER A 97 9.38 1.11 -24.34
CA SER A 97 8.91 0.50 -25.58
C SER A 97 8.88 -1.02 -25.44
N THR A 98 7.74 -1.64 -25.73
CA THR A 98 7.45 -3.08 -25.65
C THR A 98 8.17 -3.93 -26.72
N THR A 99 9.21 -3.39 -27.35
CA THR A 99 10.03 -4.13 -28.30
C THR A 99 11.18 -4.82 -27.56
N ALA A 100 10.97 -6.12 -27.31
CA ALA A 100 11.89 -7.16 -26.82
C ALA A 100 11.90 -7.43 -25.30
N PRO A 101 11.45 -8.62 -24.86
CA PRO A 101 11.79 -9.16 -23.55
C PRO A 101 13.20 -9.75 -23.64
N GLN A 102 14.22 -8.95 -23.35
CA GLN A 102 15.54 -9.49 -23.03
C GLN A 102 15.81 -9.30 -21.55
N ALA A 103 15.91 -10.44 -20.86
CA ALA A 103 16.58 -10.57 -19.59
C ALA A 103 17.95 -9.88 -19.71
N ALA A 104 18.14 -8.80 -18.98
CA ALA A 104 19.42 -8.13 -18.87
C ALA A 104 19.71 -7.90 -17.38
N ILE A 105 20.24 -8.96 -16.77
CA ILE A 105 21.24 -8.81 -15.72
C ILE A 105 22.44 -8.15 -16.41
N THR A 106 22.58 -6.84 -16.26
CA THR A 106 23.82 -6.14 -16.60
C THR A 106 23.98 -4.96 -15.66
N THR A 107 24.92 -5.12 -14.73
CA THR A 107 25.77 -4.07 -14.19
C THR A 107 26.41 -3.29 -15.33
N THR A 108 25.67 -2.34 -15.89
CA THR A 108 26.24 -1.28 -16.72
C THR A 108 25.38 -0.05 -16.50
N THR A 109 26.03 1.00 -16.03
CA THR A 109 25.61 2.39 -15.98
C THR A 109 24.82 2.80 -17.23
N ALA A 110 23.51 2.58 -17.22
CA ALA A 110 22.60 3.34 -18.07
C ALA A 110 22.61 4.75 -17.48
N THR A 111 23.33 5.65 -18.14
CA THR A 111 23.43 7.06 -17.78
C THR A 111 22.05 7.66 -17.50
N GLY A 112 21.76 7.89 -16.21
CA GLY A 112 21.37 9.20 -15.70
C GLY A 112 19.90 9.63 -15.77
N TYR A 113 18.97 8.80 -16.23
CA TYR A 113 17.55 9.23 -16.26
C TYR A 113 16.83 8.84 -14.97
N LEU A 114 16.88 9.75 -13.99
CA LEU A 114 16.03 9.69 -12.81
C LEU A 114 14.58 9.95 -13.21
N HIS A 115 13.67 9.12 -12.69
CA HIS A 115 12.25 9.31 -12.89
C HIS A 115 11.84 10.73 -12.41
N PRO A 116 11.00 11.47 -13.13
CA PRO A 116 10.69 12.87 -12.79
C PRO A 116 10.17 13.09 -11.37
N MET A 117 9.45 12.11 -10.81
CA MET A 117 8.94 12.17 -9.43
C MET A 117 10.00 11.88 -8.36
N SER A 118 11.19 11.37 -8.70
CA SER A 118 12.17 10.88 -7.72
C SER A 118 12.59 11.96 -6.72
N SER A 119 12.88 13.17 -7.22
CA SER A 119 13.26 14.33 -6.39
C SER A 119 12.15 14.83 -5.48
N HIS A 120 10.90 14.45 -5.76
CA HIS A 120 9.75 14.88 -4.98
C HIS A 120 9.41 13.95 -3.82
N LEU A 121 9.88 12.69 -3.87
CA LEU A 121 9.58 11.70 -2.83
C LEU A 121 10.11 12.10 -1.45
N SER A 122 11.22 12.84 -1.38
CA SER A 122 11.84 13.27 -0.12
C SER A 122 10.97 14.19 0.72
N TRP A 123 10.09 14.99 0.10
CA TRP A 123 9.13 15.85 0.80
C TRP A 123 7.70 15.29 0.79
N ILE A 124 7.36 14.42 -0.15
CA ILE A 124 6.06 13.74 -0.20
C ILE A 124 5.93 12.70 0.92
N LEU A 125 6.94 11.82 1.06
CA LEU A 125 6.83 10.65 1.92
C LEU A 125 6.76 10.96 3.42
N PRO A 126 7.55 11.90 4.00
CA PRO A 126 7.56 12.04 5.46
C PRO A 126 6.18 12.35 6.09
N PRO A 127 5.39 13.31 5.58
CA PRO A 127 4.04 13.54 6.11
C PRO A 127 3.08 12.38 5.80
N LEU A 128 3.22 11.70 4.65
CA LEU A 128 2.42 10.52 4.31
C LEU A 128 2.67 9.38 5.29
N LEU A 129 3.92 9.11 5.62
CA LEU A 129 4.29 8.07 6.57
C LEU A 129 3.67 8.37 7.94
N ARG A 130 3.76 9.61 8.43
CA ARG A 130 3.07 10.03 9.68
C ARG A 130 1.55 9.86 9.60
N LEU A 131 0.95 10.16 8.45
CA LEU A 131 -0.48 9.98 8.24
C LEU A 131 -0.90 8.50 8.32
N LEU A 132 -0.16 7.61 7.65
CA LEU A 132 -0.41 6.17 7.71
C LEU A 132 -0.28 5.62 9.13
N ARG A 133 0.76 6.05 9.84
CA ARG A 133 1.00 5.75 11.25
C ARG A 133 -0.19 6.10 12.15
N CYS A 134 -0.70 7.33 12.04
CA CYS A 134 -1.91 7.76 12.77
C CYS A 134 -3.13 6.93 12.39
N ILE A 135 -3.31 6.62 11.10
CA ILE A 135 -4.43 5.78 10.62
C ILE A 135 -4.36 4.37 11.21
N HIS A 136 -3.18 3.74 11.22
CA HIS A 136 -3.00 2.39 11.78
C HIS A 136 -3.30 2.35 13.27
N ALA A 137 -2.88 3.38 14.00
CA ALA A 137 -3.10 3.50 15.44
C ALA A 137 -4.58 3.57 15.84
N LEU A 138 -5.49 3.93 14.93
CA LEU A 138 -6.94 3.91 15.22
C LEU A 138 -7.48 2.51 15.56
N TRP A 139 -6.76 1.44 15.20
CA TRP A 139 -7.10 0.07 15.57
C TRP A 139 -6.42 -0.42 16.86
N ALA A 140 -5.46 0.34 17.40
CA ALA A 140 -4.71 -0.02 18.60
C ALA A 140 -5.29 0.63 19.87
N GLU A 141 -5.10 -0.04 21.01
CA GLU A 141 -5.38 0.56 22.31
C GLU A 141 -4.29 1.55 22.72
N PRO A 142 -4.62 2.62 23.48
CA PRO A 142 -5.94 2.95 24.03
C PRO A 142 -6.88 3.68 23.04
N PHE A 143 -6.40 4.00 21.84
CA PHE A 143 -7.13 4.85 20.90
C PHE A 143 -8.43 4.21 20.43
N ALA A 144 -8.44 2.91 20.13
CA ALA A 144 -9.62 2.19 19.67
C ALA A 144 -10.84 2.38 20.61
N GLN A 145 -10.61 2.47 21.92
CA GLN A 145 -11.64 2.72 22.92
C GLN A 145 -12.06 4.20 23.02
N SER A 146 -11.15 5.15 22.84
CA SER A 146 -11.42 6.59 23.01
C SER A 146 -12.11 7.25 21.81
N LEU A 147 -12.27 6.54 20.68
CA LEU A 147 -12.91 7.08 19.48
C LEU A 147 -14.41 7.40 19.68
N THR A 148 -14.88 8.43 18.97
CA THR A 148 -16.30 8.76 18.88
C THR A 148 -17.10 7.66 18.17
N GLY A 149 -18.43 7.65 18.38
CA GLY A 149 -19.30 6.65 17.77
C GLY A 149 -19.21 6.60 16.23
N GLU A 150 -19.08 7.77 15.60
CA GLU A 150 -18.97 7.91 14.14
C GLU A 150 -17.69 7.27 13.60
N ILE A 151 -16.54 7.50 14.26
CA ILE A 151 -15.26 6.92 13.84
C ILE A 151 -15.25 5.41 14.12
N LYS A 152 -15.80 4.97 15.26
CA LYS A 152 -15.95 3.53 15.56
C LYS A 152 -16.79 2.82 14.50
N ALA A 153 -17.90 3.42 14.10
CA ALA A 153 -18.76 2.87 13.06
C ALA A 153 -18.04 2.88 11.69
N ALA A 154 -17.27 3.93 11.38
CA ALA A 154 -16.50 4.04 10.14
C ALA A 154 -15.43 2.95 9.98
N LYS A 155 -14.94 2.37 11.08
CA LYS A 155 -14.00 1.23 11.04
C LYS A 155 -14.65 -0.06 10.56
N SER A 156 -15.98 -0.20 10.64
CA SER A 156 -16.66 -1.44 10.23
C SER A 156 -16.60 -1.66 8.72
N MET A 157 -17.12 -2.79 8.26
CA MET A 157 -17.34 -3.10 6.84
C MET A 157 -18.69 -2.56 6.36
N THR A 158 -18.75 -1.99 5.14
CA THR A 158 -20.00 -1.50 4.54
C THR A 158 -20.88 -2.65 4.05
N ILE A 159 -22.18 -2.42 3.93
CA ILE A 159 -23.10 -3.40 3.34
C ILE A 159 -22.66 -3.83 1.93
N SER A 160 -22.09 -2.91 1.14
CA SER A 160 -21.58 -3.20 -0.21
C SER A 160 -20.40 -4.17 -0.17
N GLU A 161 -19.44 -3.96 0.74
CA GLU A 161 -18.32 -4.89 0.93
C GLU A 161 -18.80 -6.25 1.44
N GLN A 162 -19.75 -6.28 2.37
CA GLN A 162 -20.32 -7.53 2.87
C GLN A 162 -21.00 -8.32 1.74
N ALA A 163 -21.82 -7.65 0.93
CA ALA A 163 -22.45 -8.24 -0.25
C ALA A 163 -21.39 -8.77 -1.25
N SER A 164 -20.31 -8.01 -1.45
CA SER A 164 -19.19 -8.43 -2.31
C SER A 164 -18.50 -9.70 -1.80
N LEU A 165 -18.28 -9.83 -0.48
CA LEU A 165 -17.71 -11.06 0.11
C LEU A 165 -18.63 -12.26 -0.04
N LEU A 166 -19.95 -12.05 0.06
CA LEU A 166 -20.96 -13.09 -0.09
C LEU A 166 -21.23 -13.47 -1.56
N GLY A 167 -20.64 -12.76 -2.52
CA GLY A 167 -20.93 -12.94 -3.95
C GLY A 167 -22.35 -12.51 -4.32
N GLU A 168 -23.01 -11.69 -3.49
CA GLU A 168 -24.32 -11.14 -3.78
C GLU A 168 -24.19 -10.07 -4.87
N THR A 169 -24.73 -10.33 -6.06
CA THR A 169 -24.78 -9.32 -7.12
C THR A 169 -25.77 -8.23 -6.71
N SER A 170 -25.28 -7.03 -6.39
CA SER A 170 -26.13 -5.86 -6.27
C SER A 170 -26.85 -5.66 -7.62
N LYS A 171 -28.17 -5.82 -7.65
CA LYS A 171 -28.95 -5.39 -8.83
C LYS A 171 -28.65 -3.90 -9.02
N PRO A 172 -28.11 -3.47 -10.18
CA PRO A 172 -27.87 -2.06 -10.39
C PRO A 172 -29.22 -1.37 -10.35
N THR A 173 -29.40 -0.46 -9.40
CA THR A 173 -30.52 0.48 -9.43
C THR A 173 -30.42 1.22 -10.77
N LYS A 174 -31.45 1.11 -11.62
CA LYS A 174 -31.50 1.77 -12.93
C LYS A 174 -31.07 3.23 -12.78
N GLY A 175 -29.88 3.56 -13.31
CA GLY A 175 -29.32 4.92 -13.27
C GLY A 175 -27.83 5.02 -12.89
N GLN A 176 -27.22 3.97 -12.32
CA GLN A 176 -25.78 4.01 -12.00
C GLN A 176 -24.94 3.34 -13.09
N VAL A 177 -24.27 4.17 -13.90
CA VAL A 177 -23.12 3.74 -14.69
C VAL A 177 -22.01 3.38 -13.69
N ALA A 178 -21.51 2.15 -13.75
CA ALA A 178 -20.35 1.74 -12.96
C ALA A 178 -19.15 2.64 -13.33
N PRO A 179 -18.41 3.20 -12.36
CA PRO A 179 -17.13 3.81 -12.66
C PRO A 179 -16.16 2.67 -12.99
N ALA A 180 -15.71 2.63 -14.25
CA ALA A 180 -14.39 2.09 -14.54
C ALA A 180 -13.37 3.06 -13.94
N ASP A 181 -12.37 2.53 -13.24
CA ASP A 181 -11.41 3.22 -12.35
C ASP A 181 -12.00 3.65 -11.00
N GLY A 182 -11.33 3.20 -9.93
CA GLY A 182 -11.76 3.29 -8.52
C GLY A 182 -11.75 4.69 -7.91
N LEU A 183 -12.42 5.64 -8.56
CA LEU A 183 -12.80 6.91 -7.95
C LEU A 183 -13.99 6.65 -7.03
N LEU A 184 -13.75 6.77 -5.72
CA LEU A 184 -14.82 6.92 -4.75
C LEU A 184 -15.66 8.15 -5.15
N ASP A 185 -16.97 7.97 -5.28
CA ASP A 185 -17.95 9.02 -5.58
C ASP A 185 -17.74 10.15 -4.54
N VAL A 186 -17.21 11.28 -4.99
CA VAL A 186 -16.92 12.43 -4.12
C VAL A 186 -18.25 13.12 -3.80
N GLN A 187 -18.63 13.04 -2.52
CA GLN A 187 -19.65 13.86 -1.88
C GLN A 187 -21.00 13.90 -2.61
N ARG A 188 -21.79 12.82 -2.45
CA ARG A 188 -23.25 12.97 -2.57
C ARG A 188 -23.75 13.74 -1.36
N GLU A 189 -24.37 14.89 -1.59
CA GLU A 189 -25.16 15.59 -0.56
C GLU A 189 -26.16 14.59 0.05
N GLY A 190 -25.94 14.21 1.32
CA GLY A 190 -26.76 13.22 2.03
C GLY A 190 -26.02 11.99 2.58
N GLU A 191 -24.72 11.80 2.32
CA GLU A 191 -23.94 10.74 2.97
C GLU A 191 -23.67 11.01 4.45
N SER A 192 -23.78 9.96 5.29
CA SER A 192 -23.52 10.08 6.73
C SER A 192 -22.05 10.41 6.99
N LYS A 193 -21.77 11.14 8.08
CA LYS A 193 -20.39 11.49 8.50
C LYS A 193 -19.50 10.25 8.66
N GLU A 194 -20.07 9.16 9.15
CA GLU A 194 -19.44 7.84 9.20
C GLU A 194 -18.98 7.34 7.83
N ASN A 195 -19.82 7.44 6.80
CA ASN A 195 -19.46 6.99 5.45
C ASN A 195 -18.32 7.83 4.86
N ASN A 196 -18.35 9.14 5.09
CA ASN A 196 -17.28 10.05 4.68
C ASN A 196 -15.94 9.66 5.31
N ILE A 197 -15.91 9.46 6.64
CA ILE A 197 -14.70 9.05 7.37
C ILE A 197 -14.20 7.68 6.88
N ARG A 198 -15.11 6.73 6.67
CA ARG A 198 -14.78 5.38 6.19
C ARG A 198 -14.15 5.40 4.79
N ASN A 199 -14.76 6.14 3.87
CA ASN A 199 -14.28 6.29 2.51
C ASN A 199 -12.92 6.99 2.48
N TRP A 200 -12.77 8.03 3.30
CA TRP A 200 -11.50 8.72 3.45
C TRP A 200 -10.39 7.82 4.01
N LEU A 201 -10.67 7.07 5.09
CA LEU A 201 -9.70 6.16 5.73
C LEU A 201 -9.21 5.09 4.75
N ARG A 202 -10.15 4.47 4.03
CA ARG A 202 -9.82 3.51 2.97
C ARG A 202 -9.01 4.17 1.87
N GLY A 203 -9.50 5.28 1.33
CA GLY A 203 -8.93 5.98 0.19
C GLY A 203 -7.49 6.44 0.44
N VAL A 204 -7.24 7.10 1.58
CA VAL A 204 -5.90 7.57 1.95
C VAL A 204 -4.95 6.41 2.20
N ARG A 205 -5.41 5.37 2.91
CA ARG A 205 -4.57 4.20 3.20
C ARG A 205 -4.17 3.46 1.91
N ASP A 206 -5.15 3.14 1.07
CA ASP A 206 -4.91 2.37 -0.16
C ASP A 206 -4.04 3.17 -1.14
N SER A 207 -4.32 4.46 -1.31
CA SER A 207 -3.50 5.36 -2.15
C SER A 207 -2.09 5.55 -1.59
N GLY A 208 -1.96 5.67 -0.27
CA GLY A 208 -0.67 5.78 0.41
C GLY A 208 0.19 4.53 0.25
N TYR A 209 -0.39 3.34 0.41
CA TYR A 209 0.30 2.08 0.14
C TYR A 209 0.71 1.97 -1.33
N ASN A 210 -0.21 2.30 -2.25
CA ASN A 210 0.09 2.22 -3.67
C ASN A 210 1.17 3.23 -4.09
N LEU A 211 1.18 4.43 -3.52
CA LEU A 211 2.23 5.43 -3.74
C LEU A 211 3.61 4.91 -3.29
N ILE A 212 3.69 4.25 -2.13
CA ILE A 212 4.93 3.63 -1.65
C ILE A 212 5.35 2.47 -2.56
N GLY A 213 4.42 1.60 -2.95
CA GLY A 213 4.68 0.47 -3.85
C GLY A 213 5.14 0.92 -5.24
N LEU A 214 4.51 1.95 -5.80
CA LEU A 214 4.92 2.59 -7.04
C LEU A 214 6.31 3.24 -6.90
N ALA A 215 6.62 3.84 -5.75
CA ALA A 215 7.94 4.44 -5.51
C ALA A 215 9.04 3.37 -5.48
N ALA A 216 8.75 2.17 -4.95
CA ALA A 216 9.68 1.04 -5.00
C ALA A 216 10.07 0.65 -6.43
N THR A 217 9.18 0.84 -7.41
CA THR A 217 9.48 0.55 -8.83
C THR A 217 10.58 1.43 -9.43
N LEU A 218 10.93 2.54 -8.76
CA LEU A 218 12.03 3.41 -9.17
C LEU A 218 13.41 2.80 -8.84
N GLY A 219 13.47 1.68 -8.12
CA GLY A 219 14.70 0.96 -7.79
C GLY A 219 15.65 1.82 -6.96
N GLU A 220 16.91 1.89 -7.36
CA GLU A 220 17.99 2.56 -6.63
C GLU A 220 17.66 4.02 -6.24
N ALA A 221 16.93 4.75 -7.09
CA ALA A 221 16.53 6.13 -6.83
C ALA A 221 15.60 6.28 -5.61
N PHE A 222 14.85 5.23 -5.27
CA PHE A 222 14.02 5.17 -4.06
C PHE A 222 14.81 4.56 -2.90
N PHE A 223 15.34 3.35 -3.07
CA PHE A 223 15.91 2.57 -1.95
C PHE A 223 17.17 3.18 -1.33
N ARG A 224 17.93 4.02 -2.06
CA ARG A 224 19.11 4.73 -1.51
C ARG A 224 18.82 6.15 -1.03
N CYS A 225 17.75 6.78 -1.51
CA CYS A 225 17.47 8.19 -1.24
C CYS A 225 16.42 8.38 -0.14
N ILE A 226 15.63 7.36 0.16
CA ILE A 226 14.60 7.38 1.19
C ILE A 226 15.07 6.58 2.40
N ASP A 227 14.78 7.09 3.60
CA ASP A 227 15.03 6.35 4.84
C ASP A 227 14.09 5.13 4.95
N GLY A 228 14.65 3.95 4.70
CA GLY A 228 13.91 2.69 4.78
C GLY A 228 13.37 2.40 6.18
N SER A 229 14.05 2.86 7.23
CA SER A 229 13.61 2.64 8.61
C SER A 229 12.28 3.34 8.87
N SER A 230 12.15 4.60 8.42
CA SER A 230 10.90 5.36 8.52
C SER A 230 9.76 4.72 7.72
N VAL A 231 10.05 4.18 6.52
CA VAL A 231 9.03 3.49 5.70
C VAL A 231 8.58 2.21 6.38
N ILE A 232 9.51 1.35 6.80
CA ILE A 232 9.19 0.08 7.47
C ILE A 232 8.42 0.33 8.76
N LEU A 233 8.88 1.28 9.58
CA LEU A 233 8.19 1.63 10.82
C LEU A 233 6.76 2.07 10.56
N ALA A 234 6.53 2.91 9.55
CA ALA A 234 5.19 3.38 9.22
C ALA A 234 4.27 2.30 8.66
N LEU A 235 4.80 1.33 7.90
CA LEU A 235 4.01 0.24 7.34
C LEU A 235 3.68 -0.85 8.38
N MET A 236 4.58 -1.06 9.36
CA MET A 236 4.46 -2.12 10.36
C MET A 236 3.83 -1.65 11.68
N GLU A 237 3.63 -0.34 11.86
CA GLU A 237 3.05 0.19 13.08
C GLU A 237 1.65 -0.37 13.32
N ASN A 238 1.42 -0.95 14.50
CA ASN A 238 0.16 -1.58 14.88
C ASN A 238 -0.32 -2.68 13.93
N VAL A 239 0.58 -3.33 13.17
CA VAL A 239 0.22 -4.42 12.23
C VAL A 239 -0.55 -5.56 12.92
N GLN A 240 -0.26 -5.80 14.20
CA GLN A 240 -0.83 -6.89 14.99
C GLN A 240 -2.34 -6.76 15.27
N VAL A 241 -2.88 -5.53 15.17
CA VAL A 241 -4.31 -5.22 15.41
C VAL A 241 -5.04 -4.85 14.13
N MET A 242 -4.39 -4.96 12.97
CA MET A 242 -5.03 -4.68 11.70
C MET A 242 -6.03 -5.78 11.33
N GLU A 243 -7.13 -5.36 10.72
CA GLU A 243 -8.09 -6.26 10.08
C GLU A 243 -7.46 -6.97 8.87
N PHE A 244 -7.90 -8.20 8.56
CA PHE A 244 -7.33 -8.99 7.47
C PHE A 244 -7.46 -8.30 6.12
N ARG A 245 -8.57 -7.59 5.88
CA ARG A 245 -8.74 -6.81 4.64
C ARG A 245 -7.70 -5.69 4.51
N HIS A 246 -7.27 -5.07 5.61
CA HIS A 246 -6.28 -4.01 5.62
C HIS A 246 -4.87 -4.57 5.44
N LEU A 247 -4.57 -5.67 6.13
CA LEU A 247 -3.30 -6.37 6.02
C LEU A 247 -3.09 -6.90 4.61
N ARG A 248 -4.13 -7.46 3.99
CA ARG A 248 -4.11 -7.88 2.59
C ARG A 248 -3.73 -6.71 1.67
N GLN A 249 -4.38 -5.55 1.80
CA GLN A 249 -4.08 -4.40 0.94
C GLN A 249 -2.67 -3.86 1.16
N LEU A 250 -2.21 -3.80 2.41
CA LEU A 250 -0.82 -3.43 2.74
C LEU A 250 0.18 -4.35 2.03
N MET A 251 -0.05 -5.67 2.12
CA MET A 251 0.82 -6.66 1.50
C MET A 251 0.83 -6.51 -0.02
N HIS A 252 -0.35 -6.42 -0.61
CA HIS A 252 -0.54 -6.36 -2.05
C HIS A 252 0.07 -5.09 -2.67
N LEU A 253 -0.25 -3.93 -2.09
CA LEU A 253 0.06 -2.63 -2.68
C LEU A 253 1.46 -2.13 -2.32
N ALA A 254 1.98 -2.44 -1.14
CA ALA A 254 3.28 -1.93 -0.68
C ALA A 254 4.33 -3.03 -0.51
N VAL A 255 4.03 -4.11 0.22
CA VAL A 255 5.05 -5.13 0.57
C VAL A 255 5.54 -5.87 -0.68
N VAL A 256 4.63 -6.36 -1.53
CA VAL A 256 5.00 -7.09 -2.74
C VAL A 256 5.92 -6.26 -3.66
N PRO A 257 5.60 -5.00 -4.02
CA PRO A 257 6.52 -4.16 -4.78
C PRO A 257 7.84 -3.87 -4.07
N LEU A 258 7.81 -3.58 -2.76
CA LEU A 258 9.04 -3.33 -1.98
C LEU A 258 9.99 -4.53 -2.04
N VAL A 259 9.48 -5.74 -1.86
CA VAL A 259 10.27 -6.98 -1.97
C VAL A 259 10.77 -7.17 -3.39
N LYS A 260 9.89 -7.01 -4.39
CA LYS A 260 10.17 -7.31 -5.79
C LYS A 260 11.25 -6.42 -6.41
N TYR A 261 11.30 -5.14 -6.02
CA TYR A 261 12.18 -4.15 -6.64
C TYR A 261 13.38 -3.74 -5.77
N CYS A 262 13.52 -4.32 -4.56
CA CYS A 262 14.65 -4.01 -3.67
C CYS A 262 15.98 -4.51 -4.26
N PRO A 263 17.01 -3.64 -4.40
CA PRO A 263 18.37 -4.04 -4.77
C PRO A 263 18.95 -5.06 -3.78
N ALA A 264 19.75 -6.00 -4.28
CA ALA A 264 20.25 -7.12 -3.48
C ALA A 264 21.11 -6.68 -2.28
N GLU A 265 21.85 -5.58 -2.44
CA GLU A 265 22.69 -5.01 -1.38
C GLU A 265 21.87 -4.44 -0.22
N LEU A 266 20.58 -4.18 -0.44
CA LEU A 266 19.68 -3.53 0.50
C LEU A 266 18.64 -4.48 1.10
N TRP A 267 18.64 -5.77 0.71
CA TRP A 267 17.69 -6.76 1.22
C TRP A 267 17.67 -6.88 2.76
N GLN A 268 18.84 -6.79 3.42
CA GLN A 268 18.89 -6.87 4.88
C GLN A 268 18.20 -5.66 5.54
N ILE A 269 18.48 -4.46 5.03
CA ILE A 269 17.96 -3.21 5.59
C ILE A 269 16.46 -3.08 5.31
N TRP A 270 16.03 -3.45 4.10
CA TRP A 270 14.66 -3.28 3.65
C TRP A 270 13.83 -4.56 3.81
N THR A 271 14.19 -5.61 3.08
CA THR A 271 13.35 -6.80 2.94
C THR A 271 13.25 -7.61 4.23
N ALA A 272 14.35 -7.88 4.93
CA ALA A 272 14.32 -8.66 6.17
C ALA A 272 13.52 -7.93 7.28
N ASN A 273 13.81 -6.65 7.49
CA ASN A 273 13.13 -5.81 8.48
C ASN A 273 11.64 -5.59 8.16
N LEU A 274 11.27 -5.59 6.89
CA LEU A 274 9.87 -5.51 6.46
C LEU A 274 9.13 -6.84 6.68
N LEU A 275 9.75 -7.96 6.31
CA LEU A 275 9.10 -9.27 6.27
C LEU A 275 9.01 -9.95 7.63
N GLN A 276 9.96 -9.71 8.52
CA GLN A 276 9.96 -10.31 9.85
C GLN A 276 8.66 -10.06 10.64
N PRO A 277 8.27 -8.80 10.95
CA PRO A 277 7.10 -8.55 11.79
C PRO A 277 5.81 -9.02 11.13
N ILE A 278 5.68 -8.89 9.81
CA ILE A 278 4.47 -9.27 9.09
C ILE A 278 4.31 -10.77 8.98
N PHE A 279 5.39 -11.55 8.77
CA PHE A 279 5.28 -13.01 8.73
C PHE A 279 5.04 -13.61 10.11
N VAL A 280 5.67 -13.09 11.16
CA VAL A 280 5.38 -13.52 12.54
C VAL A 280 3.89 -13.31 12.85
N HIS A 281 3.35 -12.13 12.51
CA HIS A 281 1.93 -11.86 12.71
C HIS A 281 1.04 -12.78 11.88
N CYS A 282 1.26 -12.83 10.56
CA CYS A 282 0.45 -13.64 9.65
C CYS A 282 0.45 -15.11 10.05
N GLN A 283 1.59 -15.67 10.47
CA GLN A 283 1.67 -17.04 10.95
C GLN A 283 0.74 -17.26 12.15
N GLN A 284 0.82 -16.41 13.18
CA GLN A 284 0.00 -16.52 14.38
C GLN A 284 -1.50 -16.35 14.06
N ALA A 285 -1.84 -15.33 13.27
CA ALA A 285 -3.21 -15.01 12.91
C ALA A 285 -3.85 -16.11 12.05
N LEU A 286 -3.13 -16.61 11.04
CA LEU A 286 -3.61 -17.68 10.17
C LEU A 286 -3.71 -19.01 10.91
N ASP A 287 -2.74 -19.37 11.74
CA ASP A 287 -2.79 -20.60 12.54
C ASP A 287 -4.00 -20.60 13.47
N TYR A 288 -4.23 -19.50 14.18
CA TYR A 288 -5.41 -19.32 15.04
C TYR A 288 -6.72 -19.42 14.24
N SER A 289 -6.85 -18.65 13.17
CA SER A 289 -8.11 -18.58 12.40
C SER A 289 -8.43 -19.88 11.65
N TRP A 290 -7.44 -20.54 11.04
CA TRP A 290 -7.64 -21.86 10.43
C TRP A 290 -7.96 -22.92 11.47
N SER A 291 -7.25 -22.93 12.61
CA SER A 291 -7.55 -23.85 13.72
C SER A 291 -8.96 -23.66 14.27
N SER A 292 -9.39 -22.41 14.45
CA SER A 292 -10.75 -22.07 14.89
C SER A 292 -11.79 -22.50 13.87
N LEU A 293 -11.55 -22.27 12.57
CA LEU A 293 -12.46 -22.70 11.51
C LEU A 293 -12.64 -24.23 11.49
N LEU A 294 -11.54 -24.98 11.61
CA LEU A 294 -11.57 -26.44 11.57
C LEU A 294 -12.22 -27.07 12.81
N ARG A 295 -12.08 -26.45 13.99
CA ARG A 295 -12.59 -27.00 15.26
C ARG A 295 -14.00 -26.51 15.61
N GLU A 296 -14.29 -25.26 15.31
CA GLU A 296 -15.49 -24.56 15.79
C GLU A 296 -16.41 -24.09 14.65
N GLY A 297 -16.00 -24.24 13.38
CA GLY A 297 -16.75 -23.74 12.23
C GLY A 297 -16.69 -22.22 12.07
N ARG A 298 -15.84 -21.52 12.83
CA ARG A 298 -15.72 -20.04 12.80
C ARG A 298 -14.27 -19.63 12.68
N ALA A 299 -13.93 -18.82 11.70
CA ALA A 299 -12.55 -18.36 11.50
C ALA A 299 -12.16 -17.24 12.47
N LYS A 300 -13.12 -16.54 13.09
CA LYS A 300 -12.87 -15.51 14.11
C LYS A 300 -11.83 -14.47 13.67
N VAL A 301 -12.00 -13.96 12.45
CA VAL A 301 -11.11 -12.93 11.88
C VAL A 301 -11.28 -11.60 12.65
N PRO A 302 -10.27 -10.73 12.68
CA PRO A 302 -10.32 -9.46 13.42
C PRO A 302 -11.25 -8.40 12.78
N ASP A 303 -11.72 -8.61 11.56
CA ASP A 303 -12.54 -7.63 10.82
C ASP A 303 -13.89 -7.37 11.50
N SER A 304 -14.23 -6.08 11.66
CA SER A 304 -15.53 -5.66 12.18
C SER A 304 -16.58 -5.61 11.09
N PHE A 305 -17.58 -6.48 11.17
CA PHE A 305 -18.70 -6.51 10.23
C PHE A 305 -19.85 -5.55 10.59
N GLY A 306 -19.71 -4.77 11.67
CA GLY A 306 -20.77 -3.87 12.14
C GLY A 306 -21.99 -4.60 12.69
N ASN A 307 -23.13 -3.90 12.79
CA ASN A 307 -24.36 -4.51 13.29
C ASN A 307 -25.03 -5.33 12.17
N ILE A 308 -24.77 -6.63 12.14
CA ILE A 308 -25.32 -7.54 11.13
C ILE A 308 -26.69 -8.03 11.61
N SER A 309 -27.77 -7.51 11.02
CA SER A 309 -29.13 -8.02 11.24
C SER A 309 -29.41 -9.35 10.50
N GLY A 310 -28.37 -10.18 10.29
CA GLY A 310 -28.35 -11.33 9.39
C GLY A 310 -28.12 -12.68 10.08
N SER A 311 -28.22 -13.76 9.31
CA SER A 311 -27.94 -15.13 9.78
C SER A 311 -26.45 -15.30 10.11
N GLU A 312 -26.16 -16.01 11.20
CA GLU A 312 -24.81 -16.41 11.62
C GLU A 312 -23.99 -17.07 10.48
N LEU A 313 -24.68 -17.78 9.57
CA LEU A 313 -24.08 -18.37 8.38
C LEU A 313 -23.43 -17.34 7.44
N LYS A 314 -24.01 -16.14 7.29
CA LYS A 314 -23.42 -15.08 6.45
C LYS A 314 -22.10 -14.60 7.04
N VAL A 315 -22.03 -14.51 8.37
CA VAL A 315 -20.82 -14.09 9.07
C VAL A 315 -19.72 -15.12 8.88
N GLU A 316 -20.03 -16.41 9.06
CA GLU A 316 -19.10 -17.52 8.83
C GLU A 316 -18.49 -17.49 7.42
N VAL A 317 -19.33 -17.33 6.38
CA VAL A 317 -18.87 -17.27 4.98
C VAL A 317 -17.94 -16.07 4.76
N MET A 318 -18.28 -14.91 5.34
CA MET A 318 -17.44 -13.71 5.22
C MET A 318 -16.10 -13.86 5.95
N GLU A 319 -16.09 -14.44 7.14
CA GLU A 319 -14.87 -14.76 7.89
C GLU A 319 -13.98 -15.73 7.11
N GLU A 320 -14.54 -16.82 6.56
CA GLU A 320 -13.80 -17.78 5.74
C GLU A 320 -13.22 -17.10 4.49
N LYS A 321 -14.00 -16.24 3.84
CA LYS A 321 -13.56 -15.51 2.64
C LYS A 321 -12.34 -14.63 2.96
N LEU A 322 -12.40 -13.85 4.04
CA LEU A 322 -11.29 -13.00 4.49
C LEU A 322 -10.05 -13.82 4.85
N LEU A 323 -10.22 -14.93 5.58
CA LEU A 323 -9.13 -15.86 5.93
C LEU A 323 -8.43 -16.40 4.67
N ARG A 324 -9.20 -16.86 3.69
CA ARG A 324 -8.65 -17.38 2.42
C ARG A 324 -7.96 -16.28 1.60
N ASP A 325 -8.49 -15.06 1.61
CA ASP A 325 -7.91 -13.94 0.88
C ASP A 325 -6.59 -13.48 1.50
N LEU A 326 -6.47 -13.43 2.83
CA LEU A 326 -5.18 -13.18 3.50
C LEU A 326 -4.19 -14.32 3.26
N THR A 327 -4.62 -15.58 3.36
CA THR A 327 -3.75 -16.74 3.08
C THR A 327 -3.17 -16.67 1.67
N ARG A 328 -3.99 -16.32 0.66
CA ARG A 328 -3.53 -16.12 -0.72
C ARG A 328 -2.52 -14.99 -0.83
N GLU A 329 -2.69 -13.90 -0.10
CA GLU A 329 -1.75 -12.78 -0.15
C GLU A 329 -0.41 -13.13 0.49
N VAL A 330 -0.39 -13.91 1.58
CA VAL A 330 0.87 -14.47 2.13
C VAL A 330 1.56 -15.35 1.08
N CYS A 331 0.82 -16.23 0.41
CA CYS A 331 1.37 -17.03 -0.69
C CYS A 331 1.89 -16.18 -1.85
N SER A 332 1.25 -15.04 -2.15
CA SER A 332 1.71 -14.08 -3.18
C SER A 332 3.07 -13.49 -2.82
N VAL A 333 3.28 -13.11 -1.55
CA VAL A 333 4.60 -12.64 -1.08
C VAL A 333 5.63 -13.76 -1.17
N LEU A 334 5.31 -14.97 -0.71
CA LEU A 334 6.22 -16.13 -0.82
C LEU A 334 6.57 -16.46 -2.28
N TRP A 335 5.62 -16.34 -3.19
CA TRP A 335 5.85 -16.50 -4.62
C TRP A 335 6.83 -15.46 -5.16
N VAL A 336 6.69 -14.20 -4.76
CA VAL A 336 7.62 -13.12 -5.14
C VAL A 336 9.03 -13.43 -4.64
N LEU A 337 9.16 -13.89 -3.40
CA LEU A 337 10.45 -14.31 -2.82
C LEU A 337 11.09 -15.45 -3.60
N ALA A 338 10.30 -16.33 -4.19
CA ALA A 338 10.78 -17.47 -4.99
C ALA A 338 11.05 -17.13 -6.46
N LEU A 339 10.86 -15.88 -6.91
CA LEU A 339 11.10 -15.52 -8.30
C LEU A 339 12.57 -15.78 -8.68
N PRO A 340 12.84 -16.43 -9.84
CA PRO A 340 14.20 -16.69 -10.30
C PRO A 340 15.05 -15.42 -10.43
N GLY A 341 14.42 -14.29 -10.80
CA GLY A 341 15.11 -13.00 -10.92
C GLY A 341 15.68 -12.46 -9.60
N LEU A 342 15.11 -12.87 -8.45
CA LEU A 342 15.61 -12.53 -7.12
C LEU A 342 16.51 -13.62 -6.53
N ASN A 343 16.70 -14.73 -7.25
CA ASN A 343 17.45 -15.90 -6.81
C ASN A 343 18.35 -16.46 -7.91
N SER A 344 19.01 -15.58 -8.66
CA SER A 344 19.88 -15.95 -9.78
C SER A 344 21.10 -16.77 -9.36
N GLY A 345 21.47 -16.73 -8.08
CA GLY A 345 22.54 -17.56 -7.51
C GLY A 345 22.16 -19.01 -7.23
N LEU A 346 20.88 -19.39 -7.30
CA LEU A 346 20.46 -20.77 -7.08
C LEU A 346 20.68 -21.62 -8.35
N PRO A 347 21.26 -22.83 -8.24
CA PRO A 347 21.40 -23.74 -9.37
C PRO A 347 20.03 -24.14 -9.91
N SER A 348 19.92 -24.33 -11.23
CA SER A 348 18.66 -24.76 -11.83
C SER A 348 18.33 -26.20 -11.40
N LEU A 349 17.04 -26.54 -11.31
CA LEU A 349 16.60 -27.89 -10.92
C LEU A 349 17.17 -28.98 -11.86
N GLU A 350 17.46 -28.63 -13.11
CA GLU A 350 18.11 -29.51 -14.10
C GLU A 350 19.60 -29.77 -13.81
N GLN A 351 20.27 -28.87 -13.09
CA GLN A 351 21.66 -29.02 -12.66
C GLN A 351 21.78 -29.84 -11.36
N LEU A 352 20.69 -30.00 -10.61
CA LEU A 352 20.57 -30.88 -9.46
C LEU A 352 20.24 -32.31 -9.93
N GLY A 353 21.26 -33.02 -10.44
CA GLY A 353 21.17 -34.47 -10.70
C GLY A 353 20.81 -35.29 -9.44
N PRO A 354 20.62 -36.62 -9.56
CA PRO A 354 20.14 -37.46 -8.47
C PRO A 354 21.03 -37.32 -7.23
N VAL A 355 20.39 -36.83 -6.17
CA VAL A 355 20.87 -36.53 -4.82
C VAL A 355 22.00 -37.46 -4.37
N ASN A 356 23.23 -36.95 -4.33
CA ASN A 356 24.30 -37.42 -3.46
C ASN A 356 25.52 -36.49 -3.56
N ARG A 357 25.46 -35.38 -2.79
CA ARG A 357 26.59 -34.65 -2.18
C ARG A 357 26.10 -33.25 -1.78
N ILE A 358 25.40 -33.16 -0.65
CA ILE A 358 25.29 -31.91 0.10
C ILE A 358 26.25 -32.04 1.28
N ASP A 359 27.54 -32.11 0.97
CA ASP A 359 28.62 -31.91 1.93
C ASP A 359 29.31 -30.59 1.55
N SER A 360 28.70 -29.46 1.89
CA SER A 360 29.37 -28.16 1.84
C SER A 360 28.69 -27.13 2.75
N SER A 361 29.24 -27.05 3.96
CA SER A 361 29.14 -26.03 5.03
C SER A 361 28.38 -24.72 4.78
N LEU A 362 27.81 -24.14 5.84
CA LEU A 362 27.30 -22.75 5.96
C LEU A 362 28.11 -21.67 5.21
N LYS A 363 29.44 -21.83 5.05
CA LYS A 363 30.29 -20.94 4.24
C LYS A 363 29.88 -20.87 2.76
N SER A 364 29.26 -21.91 2.22
CA SER A 364 28.71 -21.91 0.87
C SER A 364 27.43 -21.07 0.80
N LEU A 365 26.57 -21.15 1.83
CA LEU A 365 25.30 -20.41 1.89
C LEU A 365 25.52 -18.90 1.98
N GLU A 366 26.49 -18.46 2.79
CA GLU A 366 26.90 -17.05 2.87
C GLU A 366 27.38 -16.51 1.51
N SER A 367 28.06 -17.34 0.71
CA SER A 367 28.55 -16.93 -0.62
C SER A 367 27.44 -16.70 -1.64
N PHE A 368 26.25 -17.29 -1.45
CA PHE A 368 25.09 -17.13 -2.32
C PHE A 368 24.06 -16.11 -1.80
N ALA A 369 24.15 -15.69 -0.53
CA ALA A 369 23.18 -14.79 0.10
C ALA A 369 23.07 -13.42 -0.61
N SER A 370 24.14 -12.94 -1.26
CA SER A 370 24.12 -11.71 -2.07
C SER A 370 23.44 -11.86 -3.44
N SER A 371 23.07 -13.09 -3.81
CA SER A 371 22.50 -13.45 -5.12
C SER A 371 21.20 -14.27 -5.02
N SER A 372 20.75 -14.56 -3.79
CA SER A 372 19.49 -15.23 -3.49
C SER A 372 18.82 -14.62 -2.28
N LEU A 373 17.65 -14.03 -2.51
CA LEU A 373 16.83 -13.45 -1.47
C LEU A 373 16.36 -14.50 -0.47
N ILE A 374 16.02 -15.71 -0.91
CA ILE A 374 15.64 -16.80 0.00
C ILE A 374 16.78 -17.12 0.97
N LEU A 375 18.00 -17.30 0.48
CA LEU A 375 19.15 -17.59 1.34
C LEU A 375 19.48 -16.42 2.27
N CYS A 376 19.38 -15.19 1.77
CA CYS A 376 19.51 -13.96 2.55
C CYS A 376 18.52 -13.92 3.73
N LEU A 377 17.26 -14.26 3.48
CA LEU A 377 16.21 -14.32 4.51
C LEU A 377 16.39 -15.50 5.46
N MET A 378 16.78 -16.68 4.99
CA MET A 378 17.04 -17.83 5.88
C MET A 378 18.17 -17.56 6.89
N LEU A 379 19.19 -16.79 6.49
CA LEU A 379 20.26 -16.36 7.40
C LEU A 379 19.80 -15.28 8.37
N ALA A 380 18.92 -14.37 7.94
CA ALA A 380 18.44 -13.24 8.75
C ALA A 380 17.28 -13.60 9.68
N LEU A 381 16.46 -14.58 9.30
CA LEU A 381 15.19 -14.93 9.92
C LEU A 381 15.15 -16.45 10.19
N PRO A 382 15.85 -16.94 11.21
CA PRO A 382 15.98 -18.37 11.48
C PRO A 382 14.65 -19.08 11.83
N PHE A 383 13.56 -18.34 12.06
CA PHE A 383 12.21 -18.87 12.31
C PHE A 383 11.38 -19.10 11.03
N LEU A 384 11.91 -18.77 9.85
CA LEU A 384 11.32 -19.18 8.56
C LEU A 384 11.68 -20.64 8.18
N LEU A 385 12.54 -21.29 8.97
CA LEU A 385 12.81 -22.75 9.00
C LEU A 385 11.85 -23.43 9.98
#